data_AF-A0A2S7SYH7-F1
#
_entry.id   AF-A0A2S7SYH7-F1
#
_cell.length_a   1.000
_cell.length_b   1.000
_cell.length_c   1.000
_cell.angle_alpha   90.00
_cell.angle_beta   90.00
_cell.angle_gamma   90.00
#
_symmetry.space_group_name_H-M   'P 1'
#
loop_
_entity.id
_entity.type
_entity.pdbx_description
1 polymer ?
#
loop_
_entity_poly.entity_id
_entity_poly.type
_entity_poly.pdbx_seq_one_letter_code
_entity_poly.pdbx_strand_id
1 'polypeptide(L)'
;MKGIFAFFCFWALSLNGDGQVVEKKIIADSVFISFEWKHCFDSQFVLKDLVLSTDSIHYRLAFEGQIVDVWRNEQGVSGLITNYAYKRSNRRNKEVNPSREFILCKIPLDSLSSRQLLHLMHAGIDIPNDRSIRGWGIDTKGNDYDVADGISYVFEYATPTLYTAKLWSGTAWDTSVREYKNAMAFTDSVYTKLGLQDIYKQFTDTLEPDFWYSTRNVIEFFIVPFNLRKYNRHHRHSKRGK
;
A
#
# COMPACT_ATOMS: atom_id res chain seq x y z
N MET A 1 -27.29 18.96 10.50
CA MET A 1 -27.67 18.11 9.35
C MET A 1 -27.04 16.74 9.55
N LYS A 2 -27.83 15.67 9.62
CA LYS A 2 -27.32 14.29 9.68
C LYS A 2 -27.03 13.86 8.23
N GLY A 3 -25.75 13.78 7.86
CA GLY A 3 -25.35 13.23 6.57
C GLY A 3 -25.78 11.76 6.50
N ILE A 4 -26.56 11.41 5.48
CA ILE A 4 -26.89 10.02 5.18
C ILE A 4 -25.60 9.36 4.68
N PHE A 5 -25.03 8.46 5.48
CA PHE A 5 -23.91 7.62 5.07
C PHE A 5 -24.41 6.63 4.02
N ALA A 6 -23.91 6.72 2.79
CA ALA A 6 -24.15 5.71 1.78
C ALA A 6 -23.13 4.58 1.95
N PHE A 7 -23.49 3.56 2.74
CA PHE A 7 -22.83 2.26 2.62
C PHE A 7 -23.27 1.64 1.30
N PHE A 8 -22.35 1.52 0.35
CA PHE A 8 -22.61 0.76 -0.85
C PHE A 8 -22.38 -0.72 -0.55
N CYS A 9 -23.46 -1.47 -0.38
CA CYS A 9 -23.39 -2.93 -0.44
C CYS A 9 -23.51 -3.34 -1.91
N PHE A 10 -22.41 -3.80 -2.48
CA PHE A 10 -22.38 -4.48 -3.77
C PHE A 10 -22.09 -5.96 -3.56
N TRP A 11 -22.56 -6.77 -4.51
CA TRP A 11 -22.28 -8.19 -4.56
C TRP A 11 -21.36 -8.45 -5.76
N ALA A 12 -20.26 -9.16 -5.51
CA ALA A 12 -19.43 -9.71 -6.58
C ALA A 12 -19.65 -11.22 -6.66
N LEU A 13 -19.66 -11.75 -7.87
CA LEU A 13 -19.69 -13.20 -8.11
C LEU A 13 -18.26 -13.69 -8.29
N SER A 14 -17.85 -14.66 -7.48
CA SER A 14 -16.58 -15.38 -7.65
C SER A 14 -16.86 -16.88 -7.74
N LEU A 15 -16.04 -17.61 -8.47
CA LEU A 15 -16.07 -19.07 -8.47
C LEU A 15 -15.15 -19.59 -7.37
N ASN A 16 -15.64 -20.51 -6.53
CA ASN A 16 -14.78 -21.23 -5.58
C ASN A 16 -14.00 -22.37 -6.29
N GLY A 17 -13.21 -23.11 -5.52
CA GLY A 17 -12.41 -24.25 -6.04
C GLY A 17 -13.24 -25.35 -6.72
N ASP A 18 -14.53 -25.44 -6.39
CA ASP A 18 -15.48 -26.43 -6.94
C ASP A 18 -16.32 -25.87 -8.11
N GLY A 19 -16.03 -24.65 -8.56
CA GLY A 19 -16.78 -23.99 -9.63
C GLY A 19 -18.17 -23.49 -9.22
N GLN A 20 -18.48 -23.45 -7.92
CA GLN A 20 -19.71 -22.84 -7.42
C GLN A 20 -19.58 -21.32 -7.36
N VAL A 21 -20.65 -20.64 -7.77
CA VAL A 21 -20.76 -19.18 -7.65
C VAL A 21 -21.02 -18.83 -6.19
N VAL A 22 -20.10 -18.08 -5.60
CA VAL A 22 -20.22 -17.54 -4.25
C VAL A 22 -20.51 -16.04 -4.34
N GLU A 23 -21.56 -15.63 -3.64
CA GLU A 23 -21.91 -14.23 -3.47
C GLU A 23 -21.00 -13.60 -2.41
N LYS A 24 -20.24 -12.57 -2.79
CA LYS A 24 -19.30 -11.91 -1.90
C LYS A 24 -19.80 -10.52 -1.52
N LYS A 25 -19.99 -10.31 -0.22
CA LYS A 25 -20.39 -9.02 0.35
C LYS A 25 -19.21 -8.05 0.33
N ILE A 26 -19.42 -6.88 -0.26
CA ILE A 26 -18.42 -5.80 -0.28
C ILE A 26 -18.79 -4.72 0.74
N ILE A 27 -17.85 -4.38 1.62
CA ILE A 27 -17.96 -3.27 2.57
C ILE A 27 -16.76 -2.34 2.36
N ALA A 28 -16.97 -1.17 1.78
CA ALA A 28 -15.90 -0.20 1.53
C ALA A 28 -16.38 1.22 1.85
N ASP A 29 -15.55 2.00 2.56
CA ASP A 29 -15.97 3.27 3.15
C ASP A 29 -15.65 4.53 2.31
N SER A 30 -15.24 4.42 1.05
CA SER A 30 -14.84 5.60 0.28
C SER A 30 -14.92 5.47 -1.24
N VAL A 31 -15.33 6.58 -1.87
CA VAL A 31 -15.22 6.90 -3.31
C VAL A 31 -13.78 6.77 -3.84
N PHE A 32 -12.76 6.81 -2.95
CA PHE A 32 -11.35 6.69 -3.31
C PHE A 32 -10.94 5.26 -3.68
N ILE A 33 -11.67 4.25 -3.20
CA ILE A 33 -11.58 2.88 -3.71
C ILE A 33 -12.74 2.72 -4.68
N SER A 34 -12.75 3.50 -5.76
CA SER A 34 -13.57 3.08 -6.89
C SER A 34 -13.04 1.72 -7.31
N PHE A 35 -13.93 0.74 -7.39
CA PHE A 35 -13.60 -0.65 -7.68
C PHE A 35 -12.73 -0.78 -8.95
N GLU A 36 -12.97 0.13 -9.91
CA GLU A 36 -12.18 0.31 -11.13
C GLU A 36 -10.74 0.75 -10.86
N TRP A 37 -10.52 1.72 -9.96
CA TRP A 37 -9.17 2.17 -9.60
C TRP A 37 -8.39 1.09 -8.87
N LYS A 38 -9.08 0.29 -8.04
CA LYS A 38 -8.51 -0.89 -7.38
C LYS A 38 -8.12 -1.97 -8.37
N HIS A 39 -9.00 -2.38 -9.29
CA HIS A 39 -8.64 -3.37 -10.31
C HIS A 39 -7.49 -2.87 -11.20
N CYS A 40 -7.48 -1.58 -11.57
CA CYS A 40 -6.38 -0.98 -12.31
C CYS A 40 -5.06 -0.98 -11.50
N PHE A 41 -5.13 -0.72 -10.18
CA PHE A 41 -3.98 -0.82 -9.29
C PHE A 41 -3.48 -2.26 -9.15
N ASP A 42 -4.34 -3.19 -8.76
CA ASP A 42 -3.94 -4.56 -8.48
C ASP A 42 -3.41 -5.24 -9.75
N SER A 43 -4.01 -4.96 -10.92
CA SER A 43 -3.51 -5.47 -12.20
C SER A 43 -2.14 -4.90 -12.59
N GLN A 44 -1.87 -3.61 -12.36
CA GLN A 44 -0.56 -3.01 -12.60
C GLN A 44 0.54 -3.64 -11.74
N PHE A 45 0.18 -4.07 -10.52
CA PHE A 45 1.12 -4.61 -9.56
C PHE A 45 1.19 -6.14 -9.60
N VAL A 46 0.36 -6.76 -10.45
CA VAL A 46 0.16 -8.21 -10.51
C VAL A 46 -0.09 -8.76 -9.10
N LEU A 47 -0.91 -8.05 -8.34
CA LEU A 47 -1.33 -8.46 -7.01
C LEU A 47 -2.52 -9.40 -7.12
N LYS A 48 -2.67 -10.27 -6.13
CA LYS A 48 -3.91 -11.02 -5.98
C LYS A 48 -5.07 -10.04 -5.81
N ASP A 49 -6.15 -10.31 -6.53
CA ASP A 49 -7.40 -9.60 -6.39
C ASP A 49 -8.13 -10.09 -5.13
N LEU A 50 -8.22 -9.25 -4.10
CA LEU A 50 -8.84 -9.63 -2.83
C LEU A 50 -10.36 -9.84 -2.96
N VAL A 51 -10.98 -9.19 -3.94
CA VAL A 51 -12.42 -9.36 -4.17
C VAL A 51 -12.66 -10.70 -4.84
N LEU A 52 -11.82 -11.10 -5.79
CA LEU A 52 -11.94 -12.42 -6.42
C LEU A 52 -11.21 -13.54 -5.68
N SER A 53 -10.51 -13.23 -4.58
CA SER A 53 -9.75 -14.23 -3.83
C SER A 53 -10.64 -15.31 -3.23
N THR A 54 -10.22 -16.56 -3.43
CA THR A 54 -10.78 -17.78 -2.84
C THR A 54 -10.02 -18.24 -1.59
N ASP A 55 -9.01 -17.47 -1.15
CA ASP A 55 -8.25 -17.77 0.07
C ASP A 55 -9.21 -17.79 1.28
N SER A 56 -8.98 -18.71 2.22
CA SER A 56 -9.79 -18.79 3.45
C SER A 56 -9.80 -17.47 4.23
N ILE A 57 -8.67 -16.76 4.17
CA ILE A 57 -8.49 -15.42 4.70
C ILE A 57 -7.33 -14.75 3.98
N HIS A 58 -7.47 -13.46 3.67
CA HIS A 58 -6.43 -12.64 3.04
C HIS A 58 -6.49 -11.23 3.61
N TYR A 59 -5.36 -10.78 4.15
CA TYR A 59 -5.16 -9.40 4.58
C TYR A 59 -4.16 -8.69 3.68
N ARG A 60 -4.41 -7.41 3.42
CA ARG A 60 -3.46 -6.50 2.76
C ARG A 60 -3.33 -5.22 3.56
N LEU A 61 -2.11 -4.80 3.81
CA LEU A 61 -1.79 -3.48 4.34
C LEU A 61 -0.94 -2.75 3.31
N ALA A 62 -1.41 -1.61 2.82
CA ALA A 62 -0.71 -0.78 1.87
C ALA A 62 -0.44 0.60 2.45
N PHE A 63 0.77 1.10 2.24
CA PHE A 63 1.23 2.43 2.65
C PHE A 63 2.47 2.80 1.83
N GLU A 64 2.71 4.09 1.59
CA GLU A 64 3.95 4.66 1.04
C GLU A 64 4.92 3.71 0.29
N GLY A 65 4.56 3.30 -0.93
CA GLY A 65 5.49 2.52 -1.76
C GLY A 65 5.68 1.05 -1.33
N GLN A 66 4.92 0.58 -0.35
CA GLN A 66 4.92 -0.80 0.12
C GLN A 66 3.50 -1.38 0.23
N ILE A 67 3.41 -2.67 0.00
CA ILE A 67 2.20 -3.47 0.18
C ILE A 67 2.63 -4.76 0.89
N VAL A 68 1.94 -5.10 1.95
CA VAL A 68 2.16 -6.31 2.74
C VAL A 68 0.90 -7.16 2.64
N ASP A 69 1.03 -8.30 1.97
CA ASP A 69 -0.02 -9.31 1.84
C ASP A 69 0.27 -10.50 2.76
N VAL A 70 -0.76 -11.03 3.40
CA VAL A 70 -0.72 -12.34 4.05
C VAL A 70 -2.03 -13.07 3.82
N TRP A 71 -1.96 -14.33 3.44
CA TRP A 71 -3.13 -15.14 3.18
C TRP A 71 -2.95 -16.56 3.71
N ARG A 72 -4.09 -17.21 3.95
CA ARG A 72 -4.15 -18.65 4.25
C ARG A 72 -5.06 -19.34 3.25
N ASN A 73 -4.58 -20.45 2.72
CA ASN A 73 -5.33 -21.36 1.87
C ASN A 73 -5.04 -22.82 2.28
N GLU A 74 -5.45 -23.77 1.46
CA GLU A 74 -5.24 -25.20 1.69
C GLU A 74 -3.76 -25.58 1.77
N GLN A 75 -2.89 -24.82 1.11
CA GLN A 75 -1.44 -25.03 1.09
C GLN A 75 -0.73 -24.43 2.32
N GLY A 76 -1.44 -23.67 3.16
CA GLY A 76 -0.91 -23.09 4.39
C GLY A 76 -0.99 -21.57 4.44
N VAL A 77 -0.06 -20.96 5.19
CA VAL A 77 0.03 -19.50 5.36
C VAL A 77 1.21 -18.96 4.57
N SER A 78 0.96 -17.97 3.74
CA SER A 78 1.95 -17.33 2.89
C SER A 78 1.87 -15.81 3.04
N GLY A 79 3.01 -15.14 2.88
CA GLY A 79 3.09 -13.70 2.92
C GLY A 79 4.00 -13.14 1.83
N LEU A 80 3.76 -11.88 1.47
CA LEU A 80 4.48 -11.19 0.40
C LEU A 80 4.61 -9.71 0.74
N ILE A 81 5.82 -9.19 0.64
CA ILE A 81 6.06 -7.74 0.61
C ILE A 81 6.24 -7.33 -0.84
N THR A 82 5.51 -6.32 -1.29
CA THR A 82 5.66 -5.70 -2.60
C THR A 82 6.08 -4.25 -2.41
N ASN A 83 7.32 -3.93 -2.74
CA ASN A 83 7.79 -2.56 -2.86
C ASN A 83 7.56 -2.06 -4.28
N TYR A 84 7.27 -0.77 -4.41
CA TYR A 84 6.99 -0.17 -5.70
C TYR A 84 7.40 1.29 -5.79
N ALA A 85 7.72 1.71 -7.01
CA ALA A 85 7.97 3.11 -7.34
C ALA A 85 7.52 3.42 -8.77
N TYR A 86 7.04 4.64 -8.98
CA TYR A 86 6.79 5.19 -10.31
C TYR A 86 7.96 6.07 -10.72
N LYS A 87 8.69 5.68 -11.76
CA LYS A 87 9.73 6.52 -12.36
C LYS A 87 9.06 7.64 -13.18
N ARG A 88 9.53 8.86 -12.98
CA ARG A 88 9.12 10.05 -13.75
C ARG A 88 10.29 10.49 -14.62
N SER A 89 10.00 10.85 -15.88
CA SER A 89 11.03 11.35 -16.80
C SER A 89 11.64 12.64 -16.26
N ASN A 90 12.92 12.84 -16.54
CA ASN A 90 13.66 14.02 -16.09
C ASN A 90 13.11 15.27 -16.80
N ARG A 91 12.85 16.36 -16.05
CA ARG A 91 12.22 17.62 -16.49
C ARG A 91 12.84 18.26 -17.76
N ARG A 92 14.02 17.82 -18.19
CA ARG A 92 14.75 18.35 -19.36
C ARG A 92 14.21 17.86 -20.71
N ASN A 93 13.53 16.71 -20.78
CA ASN A 93 12.92 16.23 -22.02
C ASN A 93 11.40 16.39 -21.94
N LYS A 94 10.89 17.46 -22.59
CA LYS A 94 9.46 17.82 -22.70
C LYS A 94 8.66 16.88 -23.62
N GLU A 95 9.19 15.73 -24.02
CA GLU A 95 8.41 14.76 -24.77
C GLU A 95 7.49 14.00 -23.81
N VAL A 96 6.28 14.55 -23.73
CA VAL A 96 5.13 14.05 -23.01
C VAL A 96 4.68 12.75 -23.69
N ASN A 97 5.21 11.63 -23.21
CA ASN A 97 4.42 10.42 -23.15
C ASN A 97 4.79 9.63 -21.89
N PRO A 98 4.01 9.76 -20.80
CA PRO A 98 4.32 9.14 -19.52
C PRO A 98 3.94 7.67 -19.59
N SER A 99 4.70 6.86 -20.33
CA SER A 99 4.83 5.48 -19.90
C SER A 99 5.52 5.56 -18.54
N ARG A 100 4.72 5.53 -17.48
CA ARG A 100 5.22 5.54 -16.11
C ARG A 100 5.95 4.22 -15.96
N GLU A 101 7.25 4.22 -16.19
CA GLU A 101 8.07 3.05 -15.94
C GLU A 101 7.90 2.68 -14.47
N PHE A 102 7.39 1.48 -14.28
CA PHE A 102 6.93 1.00 -13.00
C PHE A 102 7.92 -0.03 -12.49
N ILE A 103 8.43 0.19 -11.29
CA ILE A 103 9.47 -0.64 -10.70
C ILE A 103 8.84 -1.36 -9.52
N LEU A 104 8.96 -2.70 -9.53
CA LEU A 104 8.44 -3.59 -8.51
C LEU A 104 9.56 -4.42 -7.92
N CYS A 105 9.48 -4.66 -6.61
CA CYS A 105 10.25 -5.68 -5.93
C CYS A 105 9.32 -6.50 -5.04
N LYS A 106 9.25 -7.81 -5.29
CA LYS A 106 8.41 -8.76 -4.57
C LYS A 106 9.29 -9.68 -3.72
N ILE A 107 9.06 -9.69 -2.42
CA ILE A 107 9.84 -10.44 -1.44
C ILE A 107 8.90 -11.39 -0.71
N PRO A 108 8.93 -12.70 -1.01
CA PRO A 108 8.13 -13.67 -0.27
C PRO A 108 8.61 -13.74 1.17
N LEU A 109 7.67 -13.81 2.11
CA LEU A 109 7.98 -14.02 3.52
C LEU A 109 8.21 -15.51 3.80
N ASP A 110 9.12 -15.80 4.73
CA ASP A 110 9.26 -17.17 5.22
C ASP A 110 8.02 -17.60 6.03
N SER A 111 7.92 -18.89 6.30
CA SER A 111 6.74 -19.48 6.95
C SER A 111 6.51 -18.96 8.38
N LEU A 112 7.57 -18.64 9.13
CA LEU A 112 7.44 -18.10 10.49
C LEU A 112 6.94 -16.66 10.44
N SER A 113 7.58 -15.81 9.62
CA SER A 113 7.17 -14.42 9.42
C SER A 113 5.73 -14.31 8.91
N SER A 114 5.33 -15.19 7.97
CA SER A 114 3.97 -15.24 7.44
C SER A 114 2.93 -15.56 8.53
N ARG A 115 3.22 -16.51 9.42
CA ARG A 115 2.31 -16.85 10.54
C ARG A 115 2.20 -15.72 11.55
N GLN A 116 3.32 -15.08 11.90
CA GLN A 116 3.35 -13.95 12.82
C GLN A 116 2.57 -12.76 12.24
N LEU A 117 2.77 -12.46 10.96
CA LEU A 117 2.04 -11.43 10.25
C LEU A 117 0.53 -11.73 10.22
N LEU A 118 0.13 -12.97 9.93
CA LEU A 118 -1.29 -13.35 9.95
C LEU A 118 -1.94 -13.09 11.31
N HIS A 119 -1.24 -13.44 12.40
CA HIS A 119 -1.71 -13.18 13.76
C HIS A 119 -1.84 -11.68 14.05
N LEU A 120 -0.84 -10.88 13.64
CA LEU A 120 -0.86 -9.42 13.79
C LEU A 120 -2.02 -8.79 13.00
N MET A 121 -2.16 -9.14 11.72
CA MET A 121 -3.19 -8.59 10.82
C MET A 121 -4.60 -8.89 11.31
N HIS A 122 -4.81 -10.02 11.99
CA HIS A 122 -6.09 -10.34 12.61
C HIS A 122 -6.49 -9.30 13.68
N ALA A 123 -5.54 -8.81 14.48
CA ALA A 123 -5.80 -7.77 15.48
C ALA A 123 -6.19 -6.41 14.86
N GLY A 124 -5.81 -6.15 13.61
CA GLY A 124 -6.19 -4.93 12.87
C GLY A 124 -7.65 -4.89 12.42
N ILE A 125 -8.39 -6.02 12.48
CA ILE A 125 -9.80 -6.07 12.08
C ILE A 125 -10.68 -5.20 12.98
N ASP A 126 -10.36 -5.04 14.25
CA ASP A 126 -11.22 -4.31 15.19
C ASP A 126 -11.03 -2.79 15.13
N ILE A 127 -10.01 -2.33 14.39
CA ILE A 127 -9.74 -0.90 14.23
C ILE A 127 -10.74 -0.33 13.23
N PRO A 128 -11.65 0.58 13.64
CA PRO A 128 -12.64 1.17 12.73
C PRO A 128 -11.98 1.97 11.60
N ASN A 129 -12.74 2.28 10.54
CA ASN A 129 -12.30 3.22 9.51
C ASN A 129 -12.12 4.64 10.10
N ASP A 130 -11.31 5.47 9.44
CA ASP A 130 -11.07 6.86 9.85
C ASP A 130 -12.35 7.67 10.08
N ARG A 131 -13.33 7.59 9.17
CA ARG A 131 -14.61 8.33 9.23
C ARG A 131 -15.50 7.97 10.43
N SER A 132 -15.33 6.77 10.98
CA SER A 132 -16.13 6.27 12.11
C SER A 132 -15.48 6.59 13.45
N ILE A 133 -14.23 7.06 13.44
CA ILE A 133 -13.54 7.42 14.66
C ILE A 133 -13.84 8.88 14.98
N ARG A 134 -14.55 9.09 16.08
CA ARG A 134 -14.88 10.44 16.53
C ARG A 134 -13.59 11.22 16.87
N GLY A 135 -13.42 12.38 16.26
CA GLY A 135 -12.22 13.20 16.41
C GLY A 135 -11.06 12.77 15.49
N TRP A 136 -11.24 11.72 14.70
CA TRP A 136 -10.34 11.37 13.61
C TRP A 136 -10.85 12.00 12.32
N GLY A 137 -9.93 12.61 11.58
CA GLY A 137 -10.21 13.20 10.27
C GLY A 137 -10.42 14.71 10.34
N ILE A 138 -10.09 15.33 9.21
CA ILE A 138 -10.19 16.76 8.91
C ILE A 138 -11.58 17.29 9.31
N ASP A 139 -11.62 18.40 10.05
CA ASP A 139 -12.83 19.19 10.23
C ASP A 139 -13.38 19.56 8.84
N THR A 140 -14.39 18.82 8.37
CA THR A 140 -15.07 19.06 7.09
C THR A 140 -15.97 20.31 7.16
N LYS A 141 -15.51 21.37 7.84
CA LYS A 141 -16.08 22.72 7.73
C LYS A 141 -15.68 23.35 6.40
N GLY A 142 -16.29 22.81 5.35
CA GLY A 142 -16.33 23.43 4.04
C GLY A 142 -15.10 23.13 3.19
N ASN A 143 -15.35 22.33 2.15
CA ASN A 143 -14.64 22.37 0.88
C ASN A 143 -13.11 22.39 0.97
N ASP A 144 -12.50 21.22 1.03
CA ASP A 144 -11.64 20.76 -0.06
C ASP A 144 -11.20 19.33 0.22
N TYR A 145 -10.98 18.58 -0.85
CA TYR A 145 -10.38 17.24 -0.85
C TYR A 145 -8.88 17.36 -0.55
N ASP A 146 -8.50 18.17 0.43
CA ASP A 146 -7.13 18.28 0.87
C ASP A 146 -6.76 16.95 1.51
N VAL A 147 -5.98 16.21 0.74
CA VAL A 147 -5.27 15.02 1.16
C VAL A 147 -4.58 15.39 2.45
N ALA A 148 -4.94 14.71 3.52
CA ALA A 148 -4.33 14.90 4.81
C ALA A 148 -2.79 14.82 4.66
N ASP A 149 -2.08 15.91 4.96
CA ASP A 149 -0.63 15.91 5.23
C ASP A 149 -0.29 14.77 6.20
N GLY A 150 0.22 13.65 5.68
CA GLY A 150 0.59 12.50 6.49
C GLY A 150 0.52 11.16 5.76
N ILE A 151 0.99 10.12 6.44
CA ILE A 151 0.99 8.75 5.93
C ILE A 151 -0.46 8.25 5.86
N SER A 152 -0.83 7.70 4.71
CA SER A 152 -2.11 7.03 4.53
C SER A 152 -1.92 5.52 4.44
N TYR A 153 -2.66 4.79 5.26
CA TYR A 153 -2.70 3.34 5.30
C TYR A 153 -4.02 2.84 4.73
N VAL A 154 -3.95 1.84 3.85
CA VAL A 154 -5.12 1.09 3.40
C VAL A 154 -5.01 -0.30 3.98
N PHE A 155 -5.98 -0.67 4.82
CA PHE A 155 -6.10 -2.00 5.38
C PHE A 155 -7.27 -2.72 4.72
N GLU A 156 -6.99 -3.82 4.06
CA GLU A 156 -7.97 -4.66 3.39
C GLU A 156 -8.00 -6.05 4.00
N TYR A 157 -9.19 -6.64 3.96
CA TYR A 157 -9.51 -7.95 4.49
C TYR A 157 -10.47 -8.66 3.55
N ALA A 158 -10.18 -9.92 3.24
CA ALA A 158 -11.05 -10.75 2.43
C ALA A 158 -11.15 -12.19 2.97
N THR A 159 -12.32 -12.76 2.77
CA THR A 159 -12.65 -14.19 2.88
C THR A 159 -13.42 -14.58 1.62
N PRO A 160 -13.86 -15.85 1.47
CA PRO A 160 -14.69 -16.22 0.32
C PRO A 160 -16.01 -15.44 0.24
N THR A 161 -16.56 -14.96 1.36
CA THR A 161 -17.90 -14.35 1.42
C THR A 161 -17.90 -12.87 1.79
N LEU A 162 -16.76 -12.32 2.19
CA LEU A 162 -16.64 -10.93 2.63
C LEU A 162 -15.38 -10.29 2.08
N TYR A 163 -15.50 -9.05 1.61
CA TYR A 163 -14.40 -8.13 1.38
C TYR A 163 -14.65 -6.84 2.17
N THR A 164 -13.62 -6.34 2.84
CA THR A 164 -13.64 -5.08 3.58
C THR A 164 -12.37 -4.28 3.31
N ALA A 165 -12.52 -2.96 3.12
CA ALA A 165 -11.38 -2.06 3.01
C ALA A 165 -11.58 -0.81 3.87
N LYS A 166 -10.53 -0.46 4.61
CA LYS A 166 -10.47 0.67 5.54
C LYS A 166 -9.33 1.59 5.14
N LEU A 167 -9.60 2.88 5.17
CA LEU A 167 -8.60 3.93 5.03
C LEU A 167 -8.31 4.51 6.41
N TRP A 168 -7.03 4.69 6.70
CA TRP A 168 -6.54 5.43 7.85
C TRP A 168 -5.57 6.48 7.35
N SER A 169 -5.98 7.75 7.38
CA SER A 169 -5.12 8.87 7.01
C SER A 169 -4.94 9.80 8.20
N GLY A 170 -3.70 10.23 8.45
CA GLY A 170 -3.31 10.91 9.67
C GLY A 170 -2.85 12.35 9.44
N THR A 171 -3.77 13.30 9.28
CA THR A 171 -3.49 14.73 9.59
C THR A 171 -3.73 15.07 11.04
N ALA A 172 -4.49 14.25 11.76
CA ALA A 172 -4.75 14.47 13.17
C ALA A 172 -3.60 13.87 13.98
N TRP A 173 -2.56 14.65 14.24
CA TRP A 173 -1.56 14.40 15.30
C TRP A 173 -2.19 14.35 16.71
N ASP A 174 -3.52 14.25 16.82
CA ASP A 174 -4.23 14.15 18.07
C ASP A 174 -4.09 12.73 18.63
N THR A 175 -2.92 12.52 19.23
CA THR A 175 -2.62 11.36 20.06
C THR A 175 -3.53 11.25 21.29
N SER A 176 -4.59 12.04 21.46
CA SER A 176 -5.62 11.78 22.47
C SER A 176 -6.66 10.74 22.02
N VAL A 177 -6.81 10.49 20.71
CA VAL A 177 -7.77 9.51 20.17
C VAL A 177 -7.23 8.08 20.34
N ARG A 178 -7.97 7.24 21.07
CA ARG A 178 -7.53 5.87 21.41
C ARG A 178 -7.42 4.99 20.17
N GLU A 179 -8.41 5.04 19.28
CA GLU A 179 -8.43 4.24 18.06
C GLU A 179 -7.27 4.61 17.14
N TYR A 180 -6.82 5.87 17.15
CA TYR A 180 -5.58 6.32 16.48
C TYR A 180 -4.34 5.67 17.03
N LYS A 181 -4.19 5.64 18.36
CA LYS A 181 -3.07 4.90 18.98
C LYS A 181 -3.08 3.44 18.60
N ASN A 182 -4.26 2.82 18.52
CA ASN A 182 -4.37 1.41 18.15
C ASN A 182 -3.96 1.18 16.70
N ALA A 183 -4.39 2.02 15.77
CA ALA A 183 -3.98 1.96 14.36
C ALA A 183 -2.47 2.14 14.20
N MET A 184 -1.90 3.15 14.85
CA MET A 184 -0.46 3.41 14.81
C MET A 184 0.35 2.29 15.46
N ALA A 185 -0.05 1.81 16.65
CA ALA A 185 0.63 0.71 17.31
C ALA A 185 0.56 -0.59 16.47
N PHE A 186 -0.56 -0.81 15.78
CA PHE A 186 -0.71 -1.92 14.85
C PHE A 186 0.23 -1.78 13.65
N THR A 187 0.25 -0.64 12.97
CA THR A 187 1.13 -0.40 11.82
C THR A 187 2.60 -0.49 12.23
N ASP A 188 3.00 0.15 13.33
CA ASP A 188 4.36 0.10 13.88
C ASP A 188 4.79 -1.32 14.22
N SER A 189 3.88 -2.14 14.74
CA SER A 189 4.14 -3.56 15.01
C SER A 189 4.44 -4.31 13.73
N VAL A 190 3.68 -4.09 12.66
CA VAL A 190 3.92 -4.71 11.34
C VAL A 190 5.27 -4.24 10.75
N TYR A 191 5.54 -2.93 10.80
CA TYR A 191 6.82 -2.35 10.34
C TYR A 191 8.02 -2.96 11.06
N THR A 192 7.98 -2.96 12.39
CA THR A 192 9.09 -3.41 13.22
C THR A 192 9.31 -4.91 13.05
N LYS A 193 8.24 -5.71 13.02
CA LYS A 193 8.37 -7.17 12.94
C LYS A 193 8.90 -7.66 11.60
N LEU A 194 8.56 -6.97 10.51
CA LEU A 194 9.02 -7.35 9.18
C LEU A 194 10.27 -6.58 8.73
N GLY A 195 10.74 -5.59 9.49
CA GLY A 195 11.86 -4.73 9.08
C GLY A 195 11.54 -3.94 7.81
N LEU A 196 10.31 -3.46 7.67
CA LEU A 196 9.82 -2.89 6.40
C LEU A 196 10.60 -1.67 5.95
N GLN A 197 11.07 -0.85 6.90
CA GLN A 197 11.90 0.32 6.59
C GLN A 197 13.23 -0.08 5.93
N ASP A 198 13.92 -1.09 6.45
CA ASP A 198 15.18 -1.56 5.87
C ASP A 198 14.96 -2.22 4.51
N ILE A 199 13.89 -2.99 4.38
CA ILE A 199 13.49 -3.60 3.10
C ILE A 199 13.19 -2.52 2.06
N TYR A 200 12.44 -1.48 2.43
CA TYR A 200 12.14 -0.37 1.53
C TYR A 200 13.40 0.39 1.16
N LYS A 201 14.27 0.65 2.14
CA LYS A 201 15.56 1.31 1.91
C LYS A 201 16.38 0.54 0.89
N GLN A 202 16.52 -0.78 1.05
CA GLN A 202 17.23 -1.64 0.10
C GLN A 202 16.63 -1.54 -1.30
N PHE A 203 15.31 -1.56 -1.42
CA PHE A 203 14.64 -1.33 -2.69
C PHE A 203 14.99 0.04 -3.29
N THR A 204 14.88 1.13 -2.53
CA THR A 204 15.20 2.48 -3.01
C THR A 204 16.67 2.64 -3.43
N ASP A 205 17.59 1.93 -2.78
CA ASP A 205 19.02 1.92 -3.15
C ASP A 205 19.28 1.25 -4.51
N THR A 206 18.32 0.45 -5.04
CA THR A 206 18.41 -0.14 -6.39
C THR A 206 17.89 0.77 -7.49
N LEU A 207 17.22 1.87 -7.15
CA LEU A 207 16.63 2.79 -8.12
C LEU A 207 17.74 3.59 -8.83
N GLU A 208 17.50 3.91 -10.10
CA GLU A 208 18.47 4.64 -10.92
C GLU A 208 18.67 6.07 -10.38
N PRO A 209 19.93 6.53 -10.26
CA PRO A 209 20.19 7.92 -9.94
C PRO A 209 19.68 8.86 -11.05
N ASP A 210 19.47 10.13 -10.69
CA ASP A 210 19.03 11.21 -11.60
C ASP A 210 17.59 11.14 -12.14
N PHE A 211 16.80 10.17 -11.67
CA PHE A 211 15.35 10.12 -11.89
C PHE A 211 14.57 10.57 -10.67
N TRP A 212 13.33 10.99 -10.92
CA TRP A 212 12.37 11.32 -9.87
C TRP A 212 11.44 10.13 -9.70
N TYR A 213 11.25 9.70 -8.45
CA TYR A 213 10.34 8.63 -8.10
C TYR A 213 9.14 9.17 -7.34
N SER A 214 8.04 8.41 -7.32
CA SER A 214 6.87 8.71 -6.50
C SER A 214 6.18 7.43 -6.05
N THR A 215 5.54 7.48 -4.90
CA THR A 215 4.83 6.39 -4.23
C THR A 215 3.37 6.79 -4.01
N ARG A 216 2.63 6.92 -5.11
CA ARG A 216 1.17 7.13 -5.21
C ARG A 216 0.48 8.29 -4.47
N ASN A 217 0.88 8.75 -3.28
CA ASN A 217 0.08 9.72 -2.50
C ASN A 217 0.79 10.95 -1.96
N VAL A 218 2.09 11.07 -2.12
CA VAL A 218 2.75 12.36 -1.94
C VAL A 218 3.65 12.54 -3.16
N ILE A 219 3.80 13.79 -3.57
CA ILE A 219 4.92 14.22 -4.38
C ILE A 219 6.18 14.09 -3.50
N GLU A 220 6.47 12.88 -3.00
CA GLU A 220 7.73 12.53 -2.36
C GLU A 220 8.70 12.22 -3.47
N PHE A 221 9.18 13.33 -3.97
CA PHE A 221 10.27 13.37 -4.89
C PHE A 221 11.56 13.20 -4.11
N PHE A 222 12.14 12.01 -4.15
CA PHE A 222 13.52 11.83 -3.75
C PHE A 222 14.39 11.62 -4.99
N ILE A 223 15.46 12.41 -5.05
CA ILE A 223 16.54 12.20 -6.02
C ILE A 223 17.45 11.15 -5.40
N VAL A 224 17.66 10.03 -6.10
CA VAL A 224 18.72 9.10 -5.72
C VAL A 224 20.06 9.77 -6.04
N PRO A 225 20.85 10.18 -5.04
CA PRO A 225 22.03 11.01 -5.27
C PRO A 225 23.12 10.23 -6.00
N PHE A 226 23.66 10.81 -7.07
CA PHE A 226 24.77 10.24 -7.82
C PHE A 226 25.99 10.02 -6.91
N ASN A 227 26.41 8.76 -6.75
CA ASN A 227 27.56 8.42 -5.91
C ASN A 227 28.87 8.78 -6.65
N LEU A 228 29.28 10.06 -6.56
CA LEU A 228 30.45 10.66 -7.24
C LEU A 228 31.77 9.90 -7.08
N ARG A 229 31.88 8.98 -6.09
CA ARG A 229 33.10 8.19 -5.85
C ARG A 229 33.41 7.19 -6.96
N LYS A 230 32.42 6.62 -7.67
CA LYS A 230 32.68 5.68 -8.78
C LYS A 230 33.11 6.39 -10.07
N TYR A 231 32.55 7.56 -10.35
CA TYR A 231 32.85 8.34 -11.57
C TYR A 231 34.30 8.86 -11.60
N ASN A 232 34.83 9.29 -10.45
CA ASN A 232 36.20 9.82 -10.36
C ASN A 232 37.31 8.76 -10.50
N ARG A 233 37.02 7.45 -10.37
CA ARG A 233 38.03 6.40 -10.63
C ARG A 233 38.25 6.15 -12.12
N HIS A 234 37.21 6.19 -12.94
CA HIS A 234 37.34 5.96 -14.38
C HIS A 234 38.00 7.15 -15.10
N HIS A 235 37.79 8.38 -14.64
CA HIS A 235 38.40 9.56 -15.27
C HIS A 235 39.85 9.87 -14.85
N ARG A 236 40.37 9.25 -13.78
CA ARG A 236 41.78 9.41 -13.41
C ARG A 236 42.73 8.57 -14.27
N HIS A 237 42.25 7.48 -14.88
CA HIS A 237 43.08 6.65 -15.76
C HIS A 237 43.13 7.14 -17.21
N SER A 238 42.18 7.98 -17.67
CA SER A 238 42.19 8.49 -19.05
C SER A 238 43.04 9.76 -19.26
N LYS A 239 43.63 10.34 -18.20
CA LYS A 239 44.43 11.57 -18.27
C LYS A 239 45.94 11.36 -18.06
N ARG A 240 46.43 10.12 -18.03
CA ARG A 240 47.86 9.80 -17.89
C ARG A 240 48.54 9.30 -19.18
N GLY A 241 47.88 9.44 -20.32
CA GLY A 241 48.47 9.15 -21.63
C GLY A 241 48.47 10.38 -22.54
N LYS A 242 49.33 11.35 -22.24
CA LYS A 242 49.90 12.32 -23.18
C LYS A 242 51.28 12.70 -22.69
#